data_AF-A0A9P6M670-F1
#
_entry.id   AF-A0A9P6M670-F1
#
_cell.length_a   1.000
_cell.length_b   1.000
_cell.length_c   1.000
_cell.angle_alpha   90.00
_cell.angle_beta   90.00
_cell.angle_gamma   90.00
#
_symmetry.space_group_name_H-M   'P 1'
#
loop_
_entity.id
_entity.type
_entity.pdbx_description
1 polymer ?
#
loop_
_entity_poly.entity_id
_entity_poly.type
_entity_poly.pdbx_seq_one_letter_code
_entity_poly.pdbx_strand_id
1 'polypeptide(L)'
;MIIPSSYPAQGILYFLGHPQLITSLICPILITLLWAIAVVVFGFAYLLQLQAHALIRANCPAGVAWFVGVLFVLLEIAVMIVLFYLIILPIYQDGLFDRVLRLRGLRDVLERRQGNDVVKCMRGVNGGLFILFAQIAVLILTLPLNLIPILGQILYATINGWILTFGIRFHYDAEIRNLSVAQSRQEAWKRRSEYSGFGAVAVGLEMIPIANLLFMWTNIVGCALWVADEIEKEERRQQQQIVQGVLNPSGLSSPESAAGSSSSGTGFLKASSRPQSLVPEGSAISTSRPKSPFGGVFSKGKADSLGQGK
;
A
#
# COMPACT_ATOMS: atom_id res chain seq x y z
N MET A 1 3.56 22.70 -13.36
CA MET A 1 3.41 21.28 -13.75
C MET A 1 4.61 20.55 -13.17
N ILE A 2 4.44 19.75 -12.12
CA ILE A 2 5.57 19.00 -11.54
C ILE A 2 5.73 17.73 -12.39
N ILE A 3 6.95 17.49 -12.89
CA ILE A 3 7.22 16.35 -13.77
C ILE A 3 7.33 15.10 -12.89
N PRO A 4 6.63 13.99 -13.20
CA PRO A 4 6.68 12.76 -12.40
C PRO A 4 8.11 12.25 -12.14
N SER A 5 9.04 12.51 -13.07
CA SER A 5 10.45 12.13 -12.96
C SER A 5 11.26 12.90 -11.91
N SER A 6 10.75 14.01 -11.36
CA SER A 6 11.46 14.75 -10.29
C SER A 6 11.17 14.22 -8.89
N TYR A 7 10.11 13.42 -8.71
CA TYR A 7 9.73 12.90 -7.39
C TYR A 7 10.75 11.95 -6.75
N PRO A 8 11.51 11.10 -7.50
CA PRO A 8 12.60 10.31 -6.91
C PRO A 8 13.68 11.21 -6.31
N ALA A 9 14.06 12.28 -7.01
CA ALA A 9 15.04 13.26 -6.52
C ALA A 9 14.52 14.05 -5.31
N GLN A 10 13.24 14.44 -5.34
CA GLN A 10 12.59 15.08 -4.19
C GLN A 10 12.49 14.14 -2.98
N GLY A 11 12.28 12.84 -3.21
CA GLY A 11 12.29 11.81 -2.17
C GLY A 11 13.62 11.75 -1.43
N ILE A 12 14.75 11.83 -2.15
CA ILE A 12 16.09 11.89 -1.55
C ILE A 12 16.25 13.15 -0.69
N LEU A 13 15.90 14.32 -1.23
CA LEU A 13 16.02 15.59 -0.50
C LEU A 13 15.12 15.62 0.74
N TYR A 14 13.89 15.12 0.63
CA TYR A 14 12.94 15.04 1.72
C TYR A 14 13.40 14.04 2.80
N PHE A 15 13.99 12.92 2.39
CA PHE A 15 14.57 11.93 3.29
C PHE A 15 15.73 12.51 4.10
N LEU A 16 16.62 13.30 3.48
CA LEU A 16 17.72 13.98 4.16
C LEU A 16 17.24 15.09 5.11
N GLY A 17 16.13 15.76 4.80
CA GLY A 17 15.55 16.83 5.62
C GLY A 17 14.78 16.36 6.86
N HIS A 18 14.46 15.07 6.99
CA HIS A 18 13.64 14.54 8.08
C HIS A 18 14.30 13.36 8.79
N PRO A 19 14.98 13.58 9.94
CA PRO A 19 15.68 12.52 10.68
C PRO A 19 14.72 11.43 11.21
N GLN A 20 13.43 11.73 11.35
CA GLN A 20 12.39 10.76 11.73
C GLN A 20 12.25 9.61 10.71
N LEU A 21 12.48 9.87 9.42
CA LEU A 21 12.45 8.83 8.38
C LEU A 21 13.68 7.92 8.47
N ILE A 22 14.85 8.48 8.80
CA ILE A 22 16.10 7.72 8.95
C ILE A 22 15.98 6.74 10.13
N THR A 23 15.41 7.15 11.26
CA THR A 23 15.14 6.24 12.38
C THR A 23 14.18 5.11 11.99
N SER A 24 13.20 5.41 11.12
CA SER A 24 12.27 4.42 10.60
C SER A 24 12.94 3.39 9.68
N LEU A 25 14.03 3.79 9.00
CA LEU A 25 14.86 2.92 8.15
C LEU A 25 15.81 2.02 8.95
N ILE A 26 16.34 2.50 10.07
CA ILE A 26 17.29 1.72 10.89
C ILE A 26 16.63 0.46 11.46
N CYS A 27 15.34 0.55 11.82
CA CYS A 27 14.58 -0.56 12.39
C CYS A 27 14.54 -1.82 11.48
N PRO A 28 14.10 -1.76 10.21
CA PRO A 28 14.11 -2.93 9.32
C PRO A 28 15.52 -3.44 9.04
N ILE A 29 16.52 -2.56 8.91
CA ILE A 29 17.91 -2.97 8.69
C ILE A 29 18.43 -3.79 9.89
N LEU A 30 18.18 -3.34 11.12
CA LEU A 30 18.59 -4.07 12.32
C LEU A 30 17.87 -5.41 12.44
N ILE A 31 16.56 -5.46 12.18
CA ILE A 31 15.78 -6.69 12.29
C ILE A 31 16.20 -7.72 11.24
N THR A 32 16.41 -7.31 9.99
CA THR A 32 16.92 -8.19 8.93
C THR A 32 18.34 -8.67 9.22
N LEU A 33 19.20 -7.82 9.78
CA LEU A 33 20.56 -8.20 10.20
C LEU A 33 20.54 -9.23 11.33
N LEU A 34 19.72 -9.02 12.36
CA LEU A 34 19.58 -9.96 13.48
C LEU A 34 19.04 -11.31 13.00
N TRP A 35 18.04 -11.30 12.13
CA TRP A 35 17.51 -12.51 11.51
C TRP A 35 18.57 -13.25 10.69
N ALA A 36 19.33 -12.52 9.85
CA ALA A 36 20.38 -13.12 9.05
C ALA A 36 21.46 -13.80 9.93
N ILE A 37 21.90 -13.13 11.00
CA ILE A 37 22.86 -13.71 11.95
C ILE A 37 22.27 -14.96 12.61
N ALA A 38 21.02 -14.90 13.08
CA ALA A 38 20.36 -16.02 13.73
C ALA A 38 20.25 -17.24 12.81
N VAL A 39 19.81 -17.05 11.55
CA VAL A 39 19.65 -18.13 10.57
C VAL A 39 21.01 -18.73 10.17
N VAL A 40 22.04 -17.90 10.02
CA VAL A 40 23.39 -18.38 9.69
C VAL A 40 23.96 -19.22 10.84
N VAL A 41 23.89 -18.72 12.07
CA VAL A 41 24.37 -19.46 13.26
C VAL A 41 23.59 -20.76 13.42
N PHE A 42 22.26 -20.70 13.29
CA PHE A 42 21.40 -21.87 13.37
C PHE A 42 21.70 -22.90 12.27
N GLY A 43 21.88 -22.45 11.03
CA GLY A 43 22.18 -23.32 9.89
C GLY A 43 23.52 -24.05 10.03
N PHE A 44 24.59 -23.34 10.40
CA PHE A 44 25.90 -23.96 10.58
C PHE A 44 26.00 -24.81 11.84
N ALA A 45 25.33 -24.43 12.94
CA ALA A 45 25.40 -25.18 14.20
C ALA A 45 24.56 -26.47 14.16
N TYR A 46 23.34 -26.42 13.61
CA TYR A 46 22.38 -27.51 13.70
C TYR A 46 22.13 -28.21 12.36
N LEU A 47 21.81 -27.45 11.30
CA LEU A 47 21.41 -28.04 10.01
C LEU A 47 22.57 -28.80 9.35
N LEU A 48 23.80 -28.26 9.45
CA LEU A 48 24.97 -28.90 8.86
C LEU A 48 25.21 -30.30 9.42
N GLN A 49 25.14 -30.43 10.75
CA GLN A 49 25.32 -31.72 11.42
C GLN A 49 24.20 -32.67 11.04
N LEU A 50 22.94 -32.21 11.04
CA LEU A 50 21.80 -33.05 10.71
C LEU A 50 21.87 -33.59 9.27
N GLN A 51 22.22 -32.74 8.31
CA GLN A 51 22.32 -33.09 6.90
C GLN A 51 23.51 -34.00 6.59
N ALA A 52 24.68 -33.74 7.19
CA ALA A 52 25.85 -34.61 7.00
C ALA A 52 25.56 -36.04 7.46
N HIS A 53 24.90 -36.21 8.62
CA HIS A 53 24.53 -37.54 9.14
C HIS A 53 23.41 -38.19 8.32
N ALA A 54 22.47 -37.41 7.78
CA ALA A 54 21.44 -37.92 6.88
C ALA A 54 22.04 -38.45 5.56
N LEU A 55 23.01 -37.75 4.96
CA LEU A 55 23.69 -38.19 3.75
C LEU A 55 24.57 -39.42 3.98
N ILE A 56 25.24 -39.52 5.13
CA ILE A 56 26.01 -40.71 5.51
C ILE A 56 25.08 -41.92 5.63
N ARG A 57 23.88 -41.74 6.19
CA ARG A 57 22.84 -42.80 6.25
C ARG A 57 22.32 -43.19 4.86
N ALA A 58 22.34 -42.26 3.90
CA ALA A 58 21.96 -42.51 2.51
C ALA A 58 23.10 -43.13 1.65
N ASN A 59 24.12 -43.73 2.29
CA ASN A 59 25.25 -44.42 1.64
C ASN A 59 26.22 -43.50 0.87
N CYS A 60 26.27 -42.20 1.15
CA CYS A 60 27.28 -41.31 0.57
C CYS A 60 28.65 -41.44 1.29
N PRO A 61 29.78 -41.37 0.55
CA PRO A 61 31.11 -41.29 1.13
C PRO A 61 31.23 -40.08 2.07
N ALA A 62 31.87 -40.27 3.23
CA ALA A 62 31.92 -39.26 4.29
C ALA A 62 32.42 -37.88 3.79
N GLY A 63 33.50 -37.84 3.02
CA GLY A 63 34.04 -36.56 2.51
C GLY A 63 33.07 -35.81 1.59
N VAL A 64 32.33 -36.53 0.74
CA VAL A 64 31.34 -35.92 -0.17
C VAL A 64 30.09 -35.47 0.59
N ALA A 65 29.68 -36.22 1.62
CA ALA A 65 28.53 -35.89 2.45
C ALA A 65 28.69 -34.54 3.17
N TRP A 66 29.88 -34.23 3.70
CA TRP A 66 30.17 -32.94 4.33
C TRP A 66 30.13 -31.78 3.34
N PHE A 67 30.73 -31.94 2.15
CA PHE A 67 30.73 -30.90 1.12
C PHE A 67 29.31 -30.59 0.62
N VAL A 68 28.53 -31.63 0.30
CA VAL A 68 27.13 -31.46 -0.16
C VAL A 68 26.25 -30.93 0.97
N GLY A 69 26.50 -31.34 2.22
CA GLY A 69 25.82 -30.78 3.40
C GLY A 69 26.00 -29.27 3.51
N VAL A 70 27.22 -28.76 3.35
CA VAL A 70 27.47 -27.30 3.34
C VAL A 70 26.63 -26.60 2.26
N LEU A 71 26.59 -27.14 1.03
CA LEU A 71 25.80 -26.54 -0.05
C LEU A 71 24.30 -26.51 0.27
N PHE A 72 23.74 -27.57 0.86
CA PHE A 72 22.34 -27.59 1.26
C PHE A 72 22.04 -26.59 2.39
N VAL A 73 22.91 -26.49 3.40
CA VAL A 73 22.78 -25.46 4.44
C VAL A 73 22.80 -24.06 3.84
N LEU A 74 23.73 -23.78 2.92
CA LEU A 74 23.78 -22.47 2.25
C LEU A 74 22.49 -22.17 1.49
N LEU A 75 21.94 -23.16 0.77
CA LEU A 75 20.67 -23.01 0.06
C LEU A 75 19.50 -22.77 1.01
N GLU A 76 19.39 -23.54 2.11
CA GLU A 76 18.34 -23.38 3.10
C GLU A 76 18.42 -22.01 3.80
N ILE A 77 19.62 -21.57 4.18
CA ILE A 77 19.85 -20.22 4.73
C ILE A 77 19.39 -19.17 3.72
N ALA A 78 19.77 -19.30 2.45
CA ALA A 78 19.38 -18.35 1.42
C ALA A 78 17.84 -18.30 1.26
N VAL A 79 17.18 -19.45 1.22
CA VAL A 79 15.70 -19.54 1.15
C VAL A 79 15.06 -18.89 2.38
N MET A 80 15.55 -19.17 3.58
CA MET A 80 15.01 -18.61 4.83
C MET A 80 15.18 -17.08 4.91
N ILE A 81 16.32 -16.56 4.45
CA ILE A 81 16.55 -15.11 4.35
C ILE A 81 15.60 -14.47 3.34
N VAL A 82 15.46 -15.06 2.15
CA VAL A 82 14.58 -14.55 1.10
C VAL A 82 13.12 -14.57 1.55
N LEU A 83 12.65 -15.66 2.17
CA LEU A 83 11.28 -15.76 2.69
C LEU A 83 11.00 -14.68 3.74
N PHE A 84 11.94 -14.46 4.67
CA PHE A 84 11.80 -13.40 5.66
C PHE A 84 11.75 -12.02 5.01
N TYR A 85 12.63 -11.75 4.05
CA TYR A 85 12.64 -10.50 3.30
C TYR A 85 11.33 -10.26 2.54
N LEU A 86 10.77 -11.30 1.90
CA LEU A 86 9.50 -11.21 1.17
C LEU A 86 8.29 -10.87 2.07
N ILE A 87 8.31 -11.29 3.33
CA ILE A 87 7.22 -11.01 4.29
C ILE A 87 7.43 -9.64 4.95
N ILE A 88 8.65 -9.35 5.34
CA ILE A 88 8.98 -8.18 6.16
C ILE A 88 9.07 -6.92 5.34
N LEU A 89 9.67 -6.98 4.13
CA LEU A 89 9.85 -5.80 3.30
C LEU A 89 8.51 -5.07 3.04
N PRO A 90 7.44 -5.73 2.56
CA PRO A 90 6.17 -5.04 2.31
C PRO A 90 5.65 -4.31 3.55
N ILE A 91 5.64 -4.96 4.72
CA ILE A 91 5.15 -4.37 5.98
C ILE A 91 5.89 -3.06 6.33
N TYR A 92 7.21 -3.03 6.12
CA TYR A 92 8.00 -1.83 6.37
C TYR A 92 7.83 -0.76 5.29
N GLN A 93 7.69 -1.15 4.02
CA GLN A 93 7.38 -0.22 2.94
C GLN A 93 6.06 0.50 3.21
N ASP A 94 5.05 -0.25 3.65
CA ASP A 94 3.71 0.23 4.01
C ASP A 94 3.78 1.20 5.19
N GLY A 95 4.45 0.80 6.27
CA GLY A 95 4.65 1.64 7.45
C GLY A 95 5.46 2.93 7.15
N LEU A 96 6.40 2.89 6.21
CA LEU A 96 7.14 4.08 5.78
C LEU A 96 6.26 5.01 4.92
N PHE A 97 5.50 4.44 4.00
CA PHE A 97 4.57 5.17 3.15
C PHE A 97 3.53 5.94 3.97
N ASP A 98 2.92 5.29 4.96
CA ASP A 98 1.96 5.89 5.89
C ASP A 98 2.56 7.03 6.71
N ARG A 99 3.80 6.88 7.18
CA ARG A 99 4.50 7.95 7.91
C ARG A 99 4.70 9.18 7.03
N VAL A 100 5.06 9.02 5.75
CA VAL A 100 5.22 10.14 4.82
C VAL A 100 3.89 10.85 4.59
N LEU A 101 2.80 10.12 4.38
CA LEU A 101 1.47 10.72 4.24
C LEU A 101 1.03 11.48 5.50
N ARG A 102 1.32 10.95 6.69
CA ARG A 102 1.04 11.63 7.97
C ARG A 102 1.82 12.93 8.11
N LEU A 103 3.09 12.95 7.72
CA LEU A 103 3.93 14.16 7.76
C LEU A 103 3.46 15.24 6.78
N ARG A 104 2.83 14.84 5.67
CA ARG A 104 2.17 15.76 4.73
C ARG A 104 0.80 16.27 5.23
N GLY A 105 0.33 15.81 6.39
CA GLY A 105 -0.95 16.25 6.96
C GLY A 105 -2.17 15.45 6.47
N LEU A 106 -1.99 14.37 5.71
CA LEU A 106 -3.08 13.52 5.23
C LEU A 106 -3.56 12.49 6.27
N ARG A 107 -3.41 12.80 7.56
CA ARG A 107 -3.76 11.88 8.64
C ARG A 107 -5.25 11.52 8.63
N ASP A 108 -6.11 12.52 8.41
CA ASP A 108 -7.56 12.34 8.42
C ASP A 108 -8.06 11.47 7.25
N VAL A 109 -7.38 11.50 6.10
CA VAL A 109 -7.72 10.68 4.93
C VAL A 109 -7.38 9.21 5.19
N LEU A 110 -6.29 8.98 5.90
CA LEU A 110 -5.82 7.65 6.28
C LEU A 110 -6.76 7.03 7.33
N GLU A 111 -7.07 7.78 8.40
CA GLU A 111 -7.95 7.34 9.49
C GLU A 111 -9.38 7.03 9.00
N ARG A 112 -9.95 7.87 8.11
CA ARG A 112 -11.30 7.63 7.54
C ARG A 112 -11.40 6.36 6.70
N ARG A 113 -10.29 5.80 6.22
CA ARG A 113 -10.27 4.67 5.29
C ARG A 113 -9.79 3.35 5.89
N GLN A 114 -9.49 3.28 7.19
CA GLN A 114 -9.03 2.07 7.88
C GLN A 114 -10.11 0.98 8.12
N GLY A 115 -11.35 1.15 7.65
CA GLY A 115 -12.50 0.35 8.13
C GLY A 115 -12.67 -1.13 7.72
N ASN A 116 -11.64 -1.90 7.31
CA ASN A 116 -11.79 -3.37 7.18
C ASN A 116 -10.45 -4.11 6.94
N ASP A 117 -9.75 -4.49 8.02
CA ASP A 117 -8.36 -5.00 7.95
C ASP A 117 -8.23 -6.39 7.29
N VAL A 118 -9.20 -7.29 7.49
CA VAL A 118 -9.08 -8.69 7.05
C VAL A 118 -9.24 -8.84 5.53
N VAL A 119 -10.19 -8.12 4.93
CA VAL A 119 -10.43 -8.13 3.48
C VAL A 119 -9.29 -7.42 2.74
N LYS A 120 -8.72 -6.38 3.34
CA LYS A 120 -7.53 -5.69 2.82
C LYS A 120 -6.32 -6.60 2.83
N CYS A 121 -6.08 -7.32 3.92
CA CYS A 121 -4.97 -8.27 4.03
C CYS A 121 -5.06 -9.37 2.95
N MET A 122 -6.21 -10.03 2.80
CA MET A 122 -6.37 -11.07 1.76
C MET A 122 -6.18 -10.53 0.33
N ARG A 123 -6.70 -9.33 0.04
CA ARG A 123 -6.54 -8.72 -1.29
C ARG A 123 -5.13 -8.20 -1.52
N GLY A 124 -4.47 -7.71 -0.48
CA GLY A 124 -3.07 -7.30 -0.48
C GLY A 124 -2.13 -8.48 -0.75
N VAL A 125 -2.37 -9.63 -0.11
CA VAL A 125 -1.60 -10.86 -0.36
C VAL A 125 -1.78 -11.36 -1.79
N ASN A 126 -3.03 -11.43 -2.28
CA ASN A 126 -3.28 -11.90 -3.65
C ASN A 126 -2.74 -10.91 -4.71
N GLY A 127 -2.87 -9.61 -4.46
CA GLY A 127 -2.34 -8.56 -5.32
C GLY A 127 -0.81 -8.49 -5.31
N GLY A 128 -0.19 -8.59 -4.14
CA GLY A 128 1.26 -8.66 -3.97
C GLY A 128 1.85 -9.90 -4.64
N LEU A 129 1.19 -11.06 -4.50
CA LEU A 129 1.59 -12.28 -5.19
C LEU A 129 1.50 -12.12 -6.72
N PHE A 130 0.41 -11.53 -7.23
CA PHE A 130 0.27 -11.24 -8.65
C PHE A 130 1.35 -10.28 -9.17
N ILE A 131 1.70 -9.24 -8.40
CA ILE A 131 2.78 -8.30 -8.74
C ILE A 131 4.12 -9.00 -8.75
N LEU A 132 4.38 -9.86 -7.77
CA LEU A 132 5.60 -10.66 -7.71
C LEU A 132 5.72 -11.57 -8.94
N PHE A 133 4.64 -12.25 -9.33
CA PHE A 133 4.61 -13.04 -10.57
C PHE A 133 4.84 -12.16 -11.81
N ALA A 134 4.21 -10.99 -11.88
CA ALA A 134 4.40 -10.06 -12.99
C ALA A 134 5.84 -9.53 -13.06
N GLN A 135 6.46 -9.25 -11.92
CA GLN A 135 7.85 -8.81 -11.81
C GLN A 135 8.81 -9.91 -12.26
N ILE A 136 8.59 -11.16 -11.84
CA ILE A 136 9.37 -12.31 -12.30
C ILE A 136 9.21 -12.49 -13.82
N ALA A 137 7.99 -12.40 -14.35
CA ALA A 137 7.75 -12.53 -15.79
C ALA A 137 8.45 -11.44 -16.61
N VAL A 138 8.40 -10.19 -16.15
CA VAL A 138 9.08 -9.05 -16.77
C VAL A 138 10.61 -9.19 -16.66
N LEU A 139 11.12 -9.69 -15.54
CA LEU A 139 12.55 -9.97 -15.36
C LEU A 139 13.05 -11.01 -16.36
N ILE A 140 12.31 -12.11 -16.54
CA ILE A 140 12.64 -13.16 -17.53
C ILE A 140 12.63 -12.56 -18.94
N LEU A 141 11.65 -11.72 -19.27
CA LEU A 141 11.55 -11.08 -20.58
C LEU A 141 12.65 -10.04 -20.83
N THR A 142 13.12 -9.35 -19.80
CA THR A 142 14.15 -8.32 -19.90
C THR A 142 15.59 -8.87 -19.78
N LEU A 143 15.75 -10.12 -19.34
CA LEU A 143 17.02 -10.84 -19.30
C LEU A 143 17.75 -10.90 -20.66
N PRO A 144 17.12 -11.32 -21.78
CA PRO A 144 17.78 -11.29 -23.09
C PRO A 144 18.10 -9.86 -23.57
N LEU A 145 17.35 -8.87 -23.08
CA LEU A 145 17.52 -7.47 -23.46
C LEU A 145 18.79 -6.84 -22.87
N ASN A 146 19.26 -7.35 -21.73
CA ASN A 146 20.50 -6.91 -21.08
C ASN A 146 21.79 -7.29 -21.84
N LEU A 147 21.72 -8.15 -22.87
CA LEU A 147 22.88 -8.52 -23.70
C LEU A 147 23.43 -7.35 -24.53
N ILE A 148 22.61 -6.32 -24.79
CA ILE A 148 23.03 -5.13 -25.54
C ILE A 148 23.42 -4.04 -24.53
N PRO A 149 24.71 -3.69 -24.39
CA PRO A 149 25.12 -2.64 -23.47
C PRO A 149 24.49 -1.29 -23.88
N ILE A 150 24.19 -0.46 -22.89
CA ILE A 150 23.57 0.88 -23.04
C ILE A 150 22.09 0.83 -23.46
N LEU A 151 21.76 0.30 -24.65
CA LEU A 151 20.37 0.23 -25.12
C LEU A 151 19.52 -0.73 -24.29
N GLY A 152 20.08 -1.89 -23.94
CA GLY A 152 19.44 -2.86 -23.06
C GLY A 152 19.16 -2.29 -21.68
N GLN A 153 20.07 -1.49 -21.14
CA GLN A 153 19.92 -0.87 -19.82
C GLN A 153 18.84 0.21 -19.80
N ILE A 154 18.74 1.03 -20.85
CA ILE A 154 17.69 2.05 -20.97
C ILE A 154 16.31 1.39 -21.08
N LEU A 155 16.18 0.36 -21.93
CA LEU A 155 14.93 -0.39 -22.06
C LEU A 155 14.59 -1.14 -20.78
N TYR A 156 15.59 -1.75 -20.13
CA TYR A 156 15.46 -2.40 -18.84
C TYR A 156 14.93 -1.42 -17.79
N ALA A 157 15.51 -0.23 -17.67
CA ALA A 157 15.07 0.80 -16.72
C ALA A 157 13.65 1.29 -17.01
N THR A 158 13.27 1.42 -18.29
CA THR A 158 11.93 1.88 -18.67
C THR A 158 10.85 0.84 -18.35
N ILE A 159 11.12 -0.43 -18.67
CA ILE A 159 10.18 -1.55 -18.48
C ILE A 159 10.12 -1.97 -17.00
N ASN A 160 11.27 -2.14 -16.35
CA ASN A 160 11.31 -2.47 -14.92
C ASN A 160 10.89 -1.28 -14.05
N GLY A 161 11.13 -0.05 -14.51
CA GLY A 161 10.65 1.15 -13.83
C GLY A 161 9.13 1.19 -13.76
N TRP A 162 8.45 0.79 -14.82
CA TRP A 162 6.99 0.67 -14.84
C TRP A 162 6.49 -0.28 -13.74
N ILE A 163 7.04 -1.51 -13.67
CA ILE A 163 6.59 -2.51 -12.70
C ILE A 163 6.99 -2.15 -11.27
N LEU A 164 8.18 -1.56 -11.06
CA LEU A 164 8.65 -1.09 -9.76
C LEU A 164 7.70 -0.01 -9.20
N THR A 165 7.41 1.01 -10.01
CA THR A 165 6.52 2.10 -9.62
C THR A 165 5.10 1.57 -9.37
N PHE A 166 4.63 0.65 -10.21
CA PHE A 166 3.35 0.00 -9.99
C PHE A 166 3.34 -0.79 -8.67
N GLY A 167 4.42 -1.50 -8.32
CA GLY A 167 4.55 -2.22 -7.06
C GLY A 167 4.48 -1.30 -5.84
N ILE A 168 5.26 -0.21 -5.84
CA ILE A 168 5.27 0.78 -4.75
C ILE A 168 3.91 1.50 -4.64
N ARG A 169 3.29 1.82 -5.78
CA ARG A 169 1.99 2.53 -5.86
C ARG A 169 0.79 1.62 -5.55
N PHE A 170 0.89 0.33 -5.86
CA PHE A 170 -0.22 -0.62 -5.69
C PHE A 170 -0.67 -0.71 -4.23
N HIS A 171 0.27 -0.61 -3.28
CA HIS A 171 -0.06 -0.64 -1.87
C HIS A 171 -1.02 0.50 -1.48
N TYR A 172 -0.76 1.72 -1.96
CA TYR A 172 -1.66 2.86 -1.82
C TYR A 172 -3.05 2.64 -2.45
N ASP A 173 -3.11 2.10 -3.67
CA ASP A 173 -4.38 1.83 -4.33
C ASP A 173 -5.19 0.73 -3.61
N ALA A 174 -4.51 -0.27 -3.05
CA ALA A 174 -5.10 -1.40 -2.36
C ALA A 174 -5.59 -1.04 -0.95
N GLU A 175 -4.79 -0.29 -0.18
CA GLU A 175 -5.04 0.01 1.24
C GLU A 175 -5.86 1.30 1.45
N ILE A 176 -5.53 2.35 0.70
CA ILE A 176 -6.21 3.65 0.80
C ILE A 176 -7.37 3.71 -0.19
N ARG A 177 -7.17 3.44 -1.48
CA ARG A 177 -8.28 3.60 -2.45
C ARG A 177 -9.28 2.45 -2.47
N ASN A 178 -8.98 1.34 -1.79
CA ASN A 178 -9.76 0.11 -1.81
C ASN A 178 -10.03 -0.43 -3.24
N LEU A 179 -9.16 -0.15 -4.20
CA LEU A 179 -9.34 -0.57 -5.60
C LEU A 179 -8.95 -2.03 -5.81
N SER A 180 -9.61 -2.70 -6.77
CA SER A 180 -9.16 -4.03 -7.19
C SER A 180 -7.88 -3.94 -8.02
N VAL A 181 -7.09 -5.02 -8.05
CA VAL A 181 -5.86 -5.13 -8.86
C VAL A 181 -6.11 -4.76 -10.33
N ALA A 182 -7.26 -5.14 -10.87
CA ALA A 182 -7.63 -4.83 -12.25
C ALA A 182 -7.90 -3.34 -12.47
N GLN A 183 -8.52 -2.66 -11.50
CA GLN A 183 -8.82 -1.22 -11.57
C GLN A 183 -7.55 -0.37 -11.42
N SER A 184 -6.67 -0.72 -10.46
CA SER A 184 -5.36 -0.08 -10.31
C SER A 184 -4.50 -0.28 -11.56
N ARG A 185 -4.49 -1.48 -12.16
CA ARG A 185 -3.79 -1.74 -13.42
C ARG A 185 -4.32 -0.88 -14.58
N GLN A 186 -5.63 -0.71 -14.68
CA GLN A 186 -6.22 0.10 -15.74
C GLN A 186 -5.89 1.58 -15.59
N GLU A 187 -5.87 2.10 -14.37
CA GLU A 187 -5.48 3.49 -14.09
C GLU A 187 -3.99 3.70 -14.33
N ALA A 188 -3.14 2.76 -13.91
CA ALA A 188 -1.73 2.77 -14.23
C ALA A 188 -1.55 2.79 -15.76
N TRP A 189 -2.21 1.88 -16.50
CA TRP A 189 -2.08 1.84 -17.96
C TRP A 189 -2.45 3.16 -18.67
N LYS A 190 -3.46 3.89 -18.17
CA LYS A 190 -3.82 5.21 -18.70
C LYS A 190 -2.70 6.24 -18.48
N ARG A 191 -1.97 6.16 -17.38
CA ARG A 191 -0.87 7.07 -17.01
C ARG A 191 0.50 6.45 -17.25
N ARG A 192 0.63 5.71 -18.36
CA ARG A 192 1.83 4.91 -18.62
C ARG A 192 3.14 5.70 -18.66
N SER A 193 3.09 6.91 -19.19
CA SER A 193 4.23 7.80 -19.30
C SER A 193 4.69 8.31 -17.93
N GLU A 194 3.77 8.52 -17.00
CA GLU A 194 4.08 9.06 -15.68
C GLU A 194 4.79 8.04 -14.80
N TYR A 195 4.29 6.80 -14.75
CA TYR A 195 4.97 5.78 -13.92
C TYR A 195 6.26 5.31 -14.57
N SER A 196 6.34 5.24 -15.91
CA SER A 196 7.58 4.88 -16.57
C SER A 196 8.65 5.96 -16.38
N GLY A 197 8.28 7.24 -16.40
CA GLY A 197 9.19 8.36 -16.13
C GLY A 197 9.70 8.39 -14.69
N PHE A 198 8.83 8.17 -13.70
CA PHE A 198 9.24 8.03 -12.30
C PHE A 198 10.14 6.80 -12.12
N GLY A 199 9.68 5.65 -12.63
CA GLY A 199 10.32 4.37 -12.47
C GLY A 199 11.68 4.26 -13.16
N ALA A 200 11.85 4.88 -14.33
CA ALA A 200 13.13 4.88 -15.02
C ALA A 200 14.22 5.61 -14.22
N VAL A 201 13.88 6.72 -13.58
CA VAL A 201 14.80 7.45 -12.69
C VAL A 201 15.04 6.65 -11.41
N ALA A 202 13.99 6.07 -10.81
CA ALA A 202 14.10 5.22 -9.62
C ALA A 202 15.03 4.01 -9.86
N VAL A 203 14.80 3.26 -10.94
CA VAL A 203 15.65 2.12 -11.33
C VAL A 203 17.07 2.59 -11.68
N GLY A 204 17.23 3.75 -12.34
CA GLY A 204 18.54 4.32 -12.61
C GLY A 204 19.34 4.63 -11.34
N LEU A 205 18.68 5.09 -10.28
CA LEU A 205 19.30 5.28 -8.96
C LEU A 205 19.68 3.94 -8.31
N GLU A 206 18.83 2.92 -8.48
CA GLU A 206 19.08 1.56 -7.97
C GLU A 206 20.20 0.81 -8.71
N MET A 207 20.59 1.26 -9.92
CA MET A 207 21.77 0.72 -10.62
C MET A 207 23.08 1.05 -9.92
N ILE A 208 23.12 2.01 -8.99
CA ILE A 208 24.33 2.34 -8.23
C ILE A 208 24.51 1.29 -7.13
N PRO A 209 25.53 0.41 -7.21
CA PRO A 209 25.77 -0.59 -6.18
C PRO A 209 26.06 0.10 -4.84
N ILE A 210 25.71 -0.53 -3.73
CA ILE A 210 25.79 0.00 -2.35
C ILE A 210 24.73 1.07 -2.05
N ALA A 211 24.59 2.09 -2.91
CA ALA A 211 23.59 3.14 -2.72
C ALA A 211 22.16 2.67 -3.04
N ASN A 212 22.00 1.61 -3.84
CA ASN A 212 20.73 0.97 -4.16
C ASN A 212 19.85 0.74 -2.93
N LEU A 213 20.42 0.21 -1.85
CA LEU A 213 19.65 -0.07 -0.64
C LEU A 213 19.00 1.21 -0.09
N LEU A 214 19.74 2.31 -0.03
CA LEU A 214 19.21 3.61 0.40
C LEU A 214 18.21 4.18 -0.61
N PHE A 215 18.53 4.06 -1.91
CA PHE A 215 17.68 4.60 -2.97
C PHE A 215 16.32 3.91 -3.04
N MET A 216 16.25 2.60 -2.80
CA MET A 216 15.00 1.85 -2.67
C MET A 216 14.07 2.51 -1.65
N TRP A 217 14.59 2.91 -0.47
CA TRP A 217 13.79 3.58 0.54
C TRP A 217 13.40 5.00 0.14
N THR A 218 14.32 5.77 -0.45
CA THR A 218 13.99 7.12 -0.95
C THR A 218 13.01 7.10 -2.12
N ASN A 219 13.00 6.04 -2.93
CA ASN A 219 12.05 5.83 -4.03
C ASN A 219 10.64 5.63 -3.47
N ILE A 220 10.50 4.89 -2.37
CA ILE A 220 9.21 4.75 -1.66
C ILE A 220 8.73 6.10 -1.15
N VAL A 221 9.61 6.87 -0.50
CA VAL A 221 9.30 8.22 0.00
C VAL A 221 8.91 9.16 -1.15
N GLY A 222 9.64 9.15 -2.26
CA GLY A 222 9.33 9.92 -3.46
C GLY A 222 7.98 9.55 -4.07
N CYS A 223 7.65 8.25 -4.09
CA CYS A 223 6.35 7.77 -4.54
C CYS A 223 5.23 8.22 -3.59
N ALA A 224 5.45 8.16 -2.27
CA ALA A 224 4.50 8.64 -1.28
C ALA A 224 4.24 10.15 -1.38
N LEU A 225 5.29 10.94 -1.66
CA LEU A 225 5.15 12.38 -1.94
C LEU A 225 4.34 12.64 -3.21
N TRP A 226 4.58 11.87 -4.27
CA TRP A 226 3.80 11.98 -5.51
C TRP A 226 2.32 11.70 -5.27
N VAL A 227 2.02 10.66 -4.47
CA VAL A 227 0.67 10.30 -4.07
C VAL A 227 0.02 11.39 -3.20
N ALA A 228 0.74 11.92 -2.21
CA ALA A 228 0.25 13.00 -1.35
C ALA A 228 -0.16 14.23 -2.18
N ASP A 229 0.70 14.66 -3.10
CA ASP A 229 0.43 15.78 -4.00
C ASP A 229 -0.79 15.54 -4.90
N GLU A 230 -1.06 14.28 -5.28
CA GLU A 230 -2.22 13.93 -6.09
C GLU A 230 -3.53 14.05 -5.29
N ILE A 231 -3.54 13.54 -4.05
CA ILE A 231 -4.69 13.63 -3.16
C ILE A 231 -5.03 15.09 -2.86
N GLU A 232 -4.04 15.90 -2.52
CA GLU A 232 -4.25 17.34 -2.26
C GLU A 232 -4.81 18.10 -3.47
N LYS A 233 -4.48 17.65 -4.70
CA LYS A 233 -5.03 18.23 -5.93
C LYS A 233 -6.47 17.79 -6.15
N GLU A 234 -6.79 16.53 -5.86
CA GLU A 234 -8.15 16.00 -5.95
C GLU A 234 -9.08 16.69 -4.94
N GLU A 235 -8.66 16.86 -3.70
CA GLU A 235 -9.43 17.59 -2.67
C GLU A 235 -9.67 19.05 -3.06
N ARG A 236 -8.64 19.74 -3.58
CA ARG A 236 -8.79 21.11 -4.11
C ARG A 236 -9.77 21.19 -5.28
N ARG A 237 -9.75 20.23 -6.20
CA ARG A 237 -10.71 20.17 -7.32
C ARG A 237 -12.13 19.92 -6.82
N GLN A 238 -12.32 19.02 -5.85
CA GLN A 238 -13.64 18.76 -5.27
C GLN A 238 -14.18 20.00 -4.54
N GLN A 239 -13.35 20.68 -3.76
CA GLN A 239 -13.74 21.95 -3.13
C GLN A 239 -14.10 23.02 -4.17
N GLN A 240 -13.33 23.16 -5.25
CA GLN A 240 -13.65 24.09 -6.33
C GLN A 240 -14.97 23.74 -7.04
N GLN A 241 -15.25 22.45 -7.25
CA GLN A 241 -16.53 22.00 -7.82
C GLN A 241 -17.71 22.25 -6.88
N ILE A 242 -17.54 22.02 -5.57
CA ILE A 242 -18.57 22.34 -4.57
C ILE A 242 -18.82 23.85 -4.54
N VAL A 243 -17.76 24.66 -4.50
CA VAL A 243 -17.87 26.12 -4.50
C VAL A 243 -18.51 26.63 -5.81
N GLN A 244 -18.14 26.09 -6.97
CA GLN A 244 -18.79 26.43 -8.24
C GLN A 244 -20.25 25.95 -8.33
N GLY A 245 -20.57 24.77 -7.81
CA GLY A 245 -21.94 24.25 -7.76
C GLY A 245 -22.84 25.07 -6.82
N VAL A 246 -22.28 25.59 -5.73
CA VAL A 246 -22.97 26.50 -4.81
C VAL A 246 -23.13 27.92 -5.39
N LEU A 247 -22.15 28.40 -6.16
CA LEU A 247 -22.20 29.72 -6.81
C LEU A 247 -23.07 29.75 -8.08
N ASN A 248 -23.44 28.60 -8.65
CA ASN A 248 -24.32 28.52 -9.82
C ASN A 248 -25.57 27.64 -9.57
N PRO A 249 -26.50 28.07 -8.69
CA PRO A 249 -27.75 27.35 -8.42
C PRO A 249 -28.74 27.38 -9.59
N SER A 250 -28.48 28.16 -10.64
CA SER A 250 -29.41 28.46 -11.74
C SER A 250 -29.44 27.42 -12.87
N GLY A 251 -28.73 26.29 -12.73
CA GLY A 251 -28.71 25.22 -13.74
C GLY A 251 -29.86 24.21 -13.66
N LEU A 252 -30.77 24.32 -12.68
CA LEU A 252 -31.87 23.37 -12.48
C LEU A 252 -33.26 23.93 -12.79
N SER A 253 -33.37 24.96 -13.63
CA SER A 253 -34.66 25.40 -14.15
C SER A 253 -34.60 25.88 -15.59
N SER A 254 -35.42 25.22 -16.42
CA SER A 254 -36.01 25.67 -17.70
C SER A 254 -35.29 25.27 -19.00
N PRO A 255 -35.97 24.45 -19.83
CA PRO A 255 -36.01 24.66 -21.27
C PRO A 255 -37.46 24.97 -21.69
N GLU A 256 -37.79 26.25 -21.77
CA GLU A 256 -38.98 26.81 -22.43
C GLU A 256 -38.55 28.21 -22.89
N SER A 257 -38.65 28.68 -24.13
CA SER A 257 -39.37 28.29 -25.34
C SER A 257 -38.72 29.03 -26.51
N ALA A 258 -38.63 28.41 -27.69
CA ALA A 258 -38.60 29.11 -28.97
C ALA A 258 -39.33 28.26 -30.01
N ALA A 259 -40.57 28.66 -30.29
CA ALA A 259 -41.47 28.08 -31.26
C ALA A 259 -41.07 28.44 -32.71
N GLY A 260 -41.39 27.56 -33.67
CA GLY A 260 -41.27 27.84 -35.11
C GLY A 260 -41.58 26.69 -36.07
N SER A 261 -42.88 26.43 -36.30
CA SER A 261 -43.57 25.94 -37.53
C SER A 261 -43.40 24.50 -38.09
N SER A 262 -44.55 23.79 -38.12
CA SER A 262 -45.14 22.89 -39.16
C SER A 262 -44.34 21.65 -39.64
N SER A 263 -44.84 20.41 -39.77
CA SER A 263 -46.21 19.89 -39.94
C SER A 263 -46.21 18.34 -39.80
N SER A 264 -47.39 17.79 -39.47
CA SER A 264 -47.92 16.45 -39.82
C SER A 264 -47.36 15.15 -39.19
N GLY A 265 -48.26 14.40 -38.52
CA GLY A 265 -48.27 12.93 -38.58
C GLY A 265 -48.22 12.14 -37.27
N THR A 266 -49.37 12.00 -36.61
CA THR A 266 -49.88 10.77 -35.94
C THR A 266 -48.93 9.80 -35.22
N GLY A 267 -49.13 9.66 -33.89
CA GLY A 267 -49.39 8.34 -33.29
C GLY A 267 -48.42 7.80 -32.24
N PHE A 268 -48.97 7.58 -31.04
CA PHE A 268 -48.65 6.52 -30.06
C PHE A 268 -47.56 6.71 -28.97
N LEU A 269 -48.07 7.21 -27.83
CA LEU A 269 -47.77 6.90 -26.42
C LEU A 269 -46.76 5.77 -26.10
N LYS A 270 -45.76 6.05 -25.24
CA LYS A 270 -45.62 5.38 -23.91
C LYS A 270 -44.63 6.06 -22.93
N ALA A 271 -45.23 6.65 -21.89
CA ALA A 271 -44.85 6.81 -20.49
C ALA A 271 -43.37 6.80 -20.03
N SER A 272 -42.97 8.00 -19.60
CA SER A 272 -42.00 8.36 -18.55
C SER A 272 -42.34 7.77 -17.18
N SER A 273 -41.34 7.40 -16.37
CA SER A 273 -41.26 7.78 -14.94
C SER A 273 -40.00 7.27 -14.22
N ARG A 274 -39.22 8.23 -13.71
CA ARG A 274 -38.40 8.19 -12.48
C ARG A 274 -38.77 9.49 -11.73
N PRO A 275 -38.30 9.78 -10.50
CA PRO A 275 -37.86 8.97 -9.35
C PRO A 275 -38.64 9.38 -8.07
N GLN A 276 -38.29 8.88 -6.87
CA GLN A 276 -38.13 9.73 -5.67
C GLN A 276 -37.61 8.94 -4.44
N SER A 277 -36.56 9.49 -3.85
CA SER A 277 -36.06 9.25 -2.49
C SER A 277 -36.79 10.17 -1.51
N LEU A 278 -37.14 9.70 -0.31
CA LEU A 278 -37.55 10.57 0.80
C LEU A 278 -37.03 10.04 2.14
N VAL A 279 -36.21 10.88 2.77
CA VAL A 279 -35.92 10.94 4.22
C VAL A 279 -37.21 11.35 4.96
N PRO A 280 -37.36 11.04 6.26
CA PRO A 280 -37.95 12.05 7.13
C PRO A 280 -37.25 12.22 8.48
N GLU A 281 -37.18 13.48 8.91
CA GLU A 281 -36.87 13.94 10.26
C GLU A 281 -38.16 14.57 10.85
N GLY A 282 -38.48 14.29 12.13
CA GLY A 282 -39.14 15.26 13.01
C GLY A 282 -40.61 15.09 13.43
N SER A 283 -40.79 14.55 14.65
CA SER A 283 -41.71 15.00 15.73
C SER A 283 -43.25 14.77 15.66
N ALA A 284 -43.78 14.03 16.66
CA ALA A 284 -44.83 14.52 17.58
C ALA A 284 -45.17 13.51 18.71
N ILE A 285 -45.22 14.10 19.92
CA ILE A 285 -45.63 13.65 21.26
C ILE A 285 -47.01 12.98 21.35
N SER A 286 -47.18 11.93 22.19
CA SER A 286 -48.27 11.82 23.20
C SER A 286 -48.24 10.53 24.06
N THR A 287 -48.15 10.73 25.38
CA THR A 287 -48.82 10.03 26.51
C THR A 287 -48.83 8.50 26.66
N SER A 288 -48.20 7.99 27.74
CA SER A 288 -48.89 7.59 28.99
C SER A 288 -48.01 6.70 29.89
N ARG A 289 -47.97 7.03 31.18
CA ARG A 289 -47.48 6.22 32.32
C ARG A 289 -48.72 5.70 33.07
N PRO A 290 -48.67 4.63 33.89
CA PRO A 290 -48.30 4.81 35.32
C PRO A 290 -47.62 3.58 36.01
N LYS A 291 -46.64 3.82 36.91
CA LYS A 291 -46.66 3.65 38.41
C LYS A 291 -46.19 2.27 38.96
N SER A 292 -44.94 2.26 39.47
CA SER A 292 -44.42 1.95 40.84
C SER A 292 -45.20 1.00 41.79
N PRO A 293 -44.63 0.38 42.86
CA PRO A 293 -43.59 0.94 43.76
C PRO A 293 -42.63 -0.04 44.50
N PHE A 294 -41.91 0.52 45.49
CA PHE A 294 -40.99 -0.04 46.51
C PHE A 294 -39.51 -0.15 46.09
N GLY A 295 -38.52 0.53 46.69
CA GLY A 295 -38.46 1.29 47.95
C GLY A 295 -37.45 0.64 48.90
N GLY A 296 -36.34 1.34 49.23
CA GLY A 296 -35.38 0.83 50.22
C GLY A 296 -34.05 1.58 50.26
N VAL A 297 -34.03 2.69 51.00
CA VAL A 297 -32.84 3.40 51.49
C VAL A 297 -32.17 2.56 52.58
N PHE A 298 -30.83 2.45 52.61
CA PHE A 298 -30.08 2.43 53.87
C PHE A 298 -28.61 2.85 53.69
N SER A 299 -28.18 3.72 54.60
CA SER A 299 -26.85 4.30 54.77
C SER A 299 -26.36 3.91 56.16
N LYS A 300 -25.13 3.37 56.32
CA LYS A 300 -24.23 3.57 57.49
C LYS A 300 -22.99 2.66 57.52
N GLY A 301 -21.87 3.27 57.93
CA GLY A 301 -20.86 2.72 58.85
C GLY A 301 -19.73 1.90 58.22
N LYS A 302 -18.45 2.33 58.15
CA LYS A 302 -17.45 2.74 59.16
C LYS A 302 -16.64 1.57 59.75
N ALA A 303 -15.32 1.77 59.80
CA ALA A 303 -14.26 1.09 60.59
C ALA A 303 -13.80 -0.28 60.06
N ASP A 304 -12.55 -0.73 60.19
CA ASP A 304 -11.24 -0.13 60.54
C ASP A 304 -10.21 -1.28 60.37
N SER A 305 -8.94 -0.89 60.20
CA SER A 305 -7.75 -1.56 60.76
C SER A 305 -7.11 -2.82 60.14
N LEU A 306 -5.80 -2.63 59.86
CA LEU A 306 -4.64 -3.46 60.23
C LEU A 306 -4.50 -4.82 59.50
N GLY A 307 -3.36 -5.23 58.96
CA GLY A 307 -1.97 -4.91 59.27
C GLY A 307 -1.19 -6.23 59.40
N GLN A 308 0.06 -6.22 58.93
CA GLN A 308 1.14 -7.20 59.14
C GLN A 308 1.20 -8.51 58.32
N GLY A 309 2.30 -8.64 57.57
CA GLY A 309 3.41 -9.52 58.00
C GLY A 309 3.49 -10.90 57.37
N LYS A 310 4.34 -11.04 56.33
CA LYS A 310 5.58 -11.83 56.34
C LYS A 310 6.33 -11.67 55.03
#